data_AF-A0A1Z5JLN9-F1
#
_entry.id   AF-A0A1Z5JLN9-F1
#
_cell.length_a   1.000
_cell.length_b   1.000
_cell.length_c   1.000
_cell.angle_alpha   90.00
_cell.angle_beta   90.00
_cell.angle_gamma   90.00
#
_symmetry.space_group_name_H-M   'P 1'
#
loop_
_entity.id
_entity.type
_entity.pdbx_description
1 polymer ?
#
loop_
_entity_poly.entity_id
_entity_poly.type
_entity_poly.pdbx_seq_one_letter_code
_entity_poly.pdbx_strand_id
1 'polypeptide(L)'
;MKKAPDLPDVAETDSLNPLTPFDPILPSNHISNLYADGSRTVLLFKDADASVLSDYQCLVRQQIEFFEANQDDVTSSIRGRNKAIVLGQVGIRCRHCTHLPRQQRTMAATYFPTKLEGIYQTSQNLARKHLIGSCPFVPWDCKKRLTDLCESKSATGTGKLYWAETASTCGVYEDESILRLK
;
A
#
# COMPACT_ATOMS: atom_id res chain seq x y z
N MET A 1 65.38 8.75 -16.38
CA MET A 1 64.58 8.71 -15.14
C MET A 1 63.27 9.44 -15.40
N LYS A 2 62.13 8.73 -15.30
CA LYS A 2 60.81 9.24 -15.68
C LYS A 2 60.25 10.09 -14.53
N LYS A 3 60.03 11.38 -14.77
CA LYS A 3 59.42 12.30 -13.80
C LYS A 3 57.90 12.19 -13.99
N ALA A 4 57.19 11.78 -12.93
CA ALA A 4 55.74 11.64 -12.92
C ALA A 4 55.06 13.02 -13.07
N PRO A 5 53.89 13.11 -13.73
CA PRO A 5 53.11 14.34 -13.78
C PRO A 5 52.28 14.53 -12.49
N ASP A 6 52.20 15.78 -12.05
CA ASP A 6 51.40 16.25 -10.90
C ASP A 6 49.91 15.90 -11.05
N LEU A 7 49.32 15.37 -9.98
CA LEU A 7 47.89 15.18 -9.81
C LEU A 7 47.25 16.49 -9.33
N PRO A 8 46.19 16.99 -9.98
CA PRO A 8 45.42 18.10 -9.43
C PRO A 8 44.50 17.66 -8.28
N ASP A 9 44.27 18.65 -7.44
CA ASP A 9 43.68 18.71 -6.12
C ASP A 9 42.25 18.14 -6.01
N VAL A 10 41.94 17.69 -4.80
CA VAL A 10 40.67 17.10 -4.36
C VAL A 10 39.53 18.12 -4.46
N ALA A 11 38.56 17.85 -5.34
CA ALA A 11 37.25 18.48 -5.27
C ALA A 11 36.27 17.51 -4.62
N GLU A 12 36.15 17.61 -3.30
CA GLU A 12 34.98 17.14 -2.55
C GLU A 12 33.73 17.75 -3.19
N THR A 13 32.86 16.91 -3.74
CA THR A 13 31.45 17.27 -3.96
C THR A 13 30.62 16.38 -3.07
N ASP A 14 30.65 16.75 -1.80
CA ASP A 14 29.66 16.37 -0.82
C ASP A 14 28.32 16.97 -1.25
N SER A 15 27.43 16.13 -1.74
CA SER A 15 26.02 16.46 -1.93
C SER A 15 25.23 15.20 -1.63
N LEU A 16 25.35 14.75 -0.39
CA LEU A 16 24.30 13.99 0.28
C LEU A 16 23.01 14.83 0.18
N ASN A 17 22.15 14.49 -0.78
CA ASN A 17 20.79 15.00 -0.80
C ASN A 17 20.17 14.73 0.58
N PRO A 18 19.72 15.77 1.31
CA PRO A 18 19.03 15.55 2.56
C PRO A 18 17.79 14.72 2.27
N LEU A 19 17.67 13.57 2.94
CA LEU A 19 16.40 12.87 3.09
C LEU A 19 15.40 13.91 3.60
N THR A 20 14.48 14.35 2.73
CA THR A 20 13.43 15.27 3.15
C THR A 20 12.63 14.58 4.24
N PRO A 21 12.46 15.21 5.42
CA PRO A 21 11.70 14.63 6.50
C PRO A 21 10.27 14.37 6.05
N PHE A 22 9.86 13.13 6.24
CA PHE A 22 8.49 12.63 6.24
C PHE A 22 7.50 13.72 6.70
N ASP A 23 6.72 14.30 5.79
CA ASP A 23 5.69 15.26 6.16
C ASP A 23 4.65 14.56 7.07
N PRO A 24 4.51 14.99 8.33
CA PRO A 24 3.57 14.40 9.25
C PRO A 24 2.17 14.98 9.02
N ILE A 25 1.21 14.11 8.73
CA ILE A 25 -0.22 14.22 9.06
C ILE A 25 -0.94 15.45 8.48
N LEU A 26 -1.73 15.25 7.41
CA LEU A 26 -2.90 16.10 7.15
C LEU A 26 -4.17 15.39 7.64
N PRO A 27 -5.03 16.05 8.44
CA PRO A 27 -6.24 15.45 8.97
C PRO A 27 -7.38 15.47 7.94
N SER A 28 -8.13 14.36 7.96
CA SER A 28 -9.57 14.22 7.80
C SER A 28 -10.27 14.69 6.50
N ASN A 29 -11.15 13.80 6.03
CA ASN A 29 -12.26 13.99 5.10
C ASN A 29 -11.95 13.92 3.61
N HIS A 30 -12.04 12.69 3.07
CA HIS A 30 -12.48 12.42 1.70
C HIS A 30 -11.78 13.20 0.57
N ILE A 31 -10.48 13.01 0.37
CA ILE A 31 -9.85 13.43 -0.89
C ILE A 31 -8.89 12.36 -1.37
N SER A 32 -9.05 11.96 -2.63
CA SER A 32 -8.11 11.11 -3.32
C SER A 32 -6.75 11.82 -3.40
N ASN A 33 -5.73 11.29 -2.74
CA ASN A 33 -4.39 11.84 -2.90
C ASN A 33 -3.89 11.48 -4.30
N LEU A 34 -3.55 12.50 -5.09
CA LEU A 34 -2.81 12.32 -6.34
C LEU A 34 -1.34 12.12 -5.96
N TYR A 35 -0.83 10.92 -6.17
CA TYR A 35 0.60 10.66 -6.03
C TYR A 35 1.38 11.32 -7.18
N ALA A 36 2.71 11.43 -7.03
CA ALA A 36 3.58 11.97 -8.08
C ALA A 36 3.49 11.18 -9.41
N ASP A 37 3.01 9.93 -9.37
CA ASP A 37 2.73 9.09 -10.53
C ASP A 37 1.33 9.34 -11.15
N GLY A 38 0.57 10.31 -10.62
CA GLY A 38 -0.80 10.64 -11.04
C GLY A 38 -1.86 9.65 -10.58
N SER A 39 -1.51 8.63 -9.78
CA SER A 39 -2.46 7.59 -9.34
C SER A 39 -3.44 8.15 -8.30
N ARG A 40 -4.75 7.97 -8.56
CA ARG A 40 -5.81 8.24 -7.59
C ARG A 40 -5.76 7.17 -6.50
N THR A 41 -5.74 7.61 -5.24
CA THR A 41 -5.72 6.70 -4.09
C THR A 41 -6.75 7.05 -3.06
N VAL A 42 -7.26 6.05 -2.35
CA VAL A 42 -8.24 6.26 -1.27
C VAL A 42 -7.86 5.41 -0.07
N LEU A 43 -7.64 6.05 1.08
CA LEU A 43 -7.36 5.34 2.32
C LEU A 43 -8.57 4.47 2.72
N LEU A 44 -8.32 3.21 3.11
CA LEU A 44 -9.39 2.31 3.54
C LEU A 44 -9.96 2.71 4.89
N PHE A 45 -9.12 3.22 5.79
CA PHE A 45 -9.54 3.62 7.13
C PHE A 45 -10.60 4.74 7.10
N LYS A 46 -11.61 4.59 7.96
CA LYS A 46 -12.63 5.60 8.27
C LYS A 46 -12.77 5.75 9.77
N ASP A 47 -13.12 6.94 10.24
CA ASP A 47 -13.30 7.20 11.68
C ASP A 47 -14.40 6.31 12.30
N ALA A 48 -15.42 5.95 11.51
CA ALA A 48 -16.46 5.02 11.92
C ALA A 48 -15.98 3.56 12.10
N ASP A 49 -14.80 3.19 11.59
CA ASP A 49 -14.29 1.81 11.67
C ASP A 49 -14.19 1.30 13.10
N ALA A 50 -13.79 2.16 14.05
CA ALA A 50 -13.63 1.80 15.46
C ALA A 50 -14.94 1.38 16.14
N SER A 51 -16.09 1.70 15.55
CA SER A 51 -17.41 1.30 16.08
C SER A 51 -17.89 -0.07 15.57
N VAL A 52 -17.26 -0.61 14.50
CA VAL A 52 -17.71 -1.82 13.81
C VAL A 52 -16.64 -2.91 13.74
N LEU A 53 -15.37 -2.51 13.65
CA LEU A 53 -14.23 -3.38 13.40
C LEU A 53 -13.36 -3.52 14.64
N SER A 54 -12.63 -4.63 14.74
CA SER A 54 -11.63 -4.79 15.80
C SER A 54 -10.44 -3.86 15.59
N ASP A 55 -9.69 -3.59 16.66
CA ASP A 55 -8.47 -2.78 16.62
C ASP A 55 -7.46 -3.27 15.58
N TYR A 56 -7.34 -4.60 15.43
CA TYR A 56 -6.53 -5.20 14.38
C TYR A 56 -6.97 -4.74 12.98
N GLN A 57 -8.27 -4.83 12.70
CA GLN A 57 -8.81 -4.48 11.39
C GLN A 57 -8.72 -2.98 11.13
N CYS A 58 -8.98 -2.14 12.14
CA CYS A 58 -8.77 -0.69 12.06
C CYS A 58 -7.32 -0.37 11.73
N LEU A 59 -6.37 -0.98 12.45
CA LEU A 59 -4.94 -0.74 12.24
C LEU A 59 -4.49 -1.20 10.86
N VAL A 60 -4.97 -2.35 10.37
CA VAL A 60 -4.73 -2.81 8.99
C VAL A 60 -5.23 -1.78 7.98
N ARG A 61 -6.48 -1.30 8.11
CA ARG A 61 -7.08 -0.31 7.20
C ARG A 61 -6.32 1.01 7.17
N GLN A 62 -5.63 1.40 8.24
CA GLN A 62 -4.77 2.60 8.29
C GLN A 62 -3.46 2.45 7.49
N GLN A 63 -3.00 1.20 7.28
CA GLN A 63 -1.73 0.91 6.58
C GLN A 63 -1.89 0.58 5.10
N ILE A 64 -3.13 0.53 4.60
CA ILE A 64 -3.45 0.15 3.22
C ILE A 64 -4.35 1.17 2.56
N GLU A 65 -4.18 1.31 1.25
CA GLU A 65 -4.97 2.21 0.41
C GLU A 65 -5.46 1.49 -0.84
N PHE A 66 -6.60 1.96 -1.36
CA PHE A 66 -7.02 1.70 -2.72
C PHE A 66 -6.17 2.52 -3.67
N PHE A 67 -5.90 1.97 -4.84
CA PHE A 67 -5.26 2.68 -5.94
C PHE A 67 -5.71 2.12 -7.27
N GLU A 68 -5.58 2.90 -8.32
CA GLU A 68 -5.80 2.45 -9.70
C GLU A 68 -4.50 1.95 -10.33
N ALA A 69 -4.56 0.78 -10.96
CA ALA A 69 -3.46 0.20 -11.71
C ALA A 69 -2.97 1.16 -12.81
N ASN A 70 -1.67 1.39 -12.86
CA ASN A 70 -1.04 2.17 -13.92
C ASN A 70 -0.40 1.27 -14.99
N GLN A 71 0.32 1.86 -15.94
CA GLN A 71 0.96 1.10 -17.02
C GLN A 71 2.04 0.13 -16.51
N ASP A 72 2.74 0.47 -15.42
CA ASP A 72 3.74 -0.40 -14.81
C ASP A 72 3.09 -1.65 -14.20
N ASP A 73 1.90 -1.52 -13.62
CA ASP A 73 1.14 -2.65 -13.07
C ASP A 73 0.65 -3.62 -14.16
N VAL A 74 0.26 -3.07 -15.33
CA VAL A 74 -0.22 -3.86 -16.47
C VAL A 74 0.92 -4.62 -17.14
N THR A 75 2.06 -3.95 -17.33
CA THR A 75 3.25 -4.53 -18.00
C THR A 75 4.03 -5.49 -17.11
N SER A 76 4.00 -5.27 -15.80
CA SER A 76 4.63 -6.16 -14.85
C SER A 76 3.88 -7.49 -14.76
N SER A 77 4.35 -8.49 -15.51
CA SER A 77 3.80 -9.85 -15.44
C SER A 77 3.87 -10.39 -14.00
N ILE A 78 2.70 -10.57 -13.36
CA ILE A 78 2.62 -11.18 -12.03
C ILE A 78 2.63 -12.69 -12.20
N ARG A 79 3.76 -13.32 -11.86
CA ARG A 79 3.86 -14.78 -11.81
C ARG A 79 2.76 -15.34 -10.90
N GLY A 80 1.95 -16.26 -11.42
CA GLY A 80 0.92 -16.97 -10.66
C GLY A 80 -0.46 -16.31 -10.59
N ARG A 81 -0.73 -15.23 -11.33
CA ARG A 81 -2.09 -14.67 -11.46
C ARG A 81 -2.79 -15.22 -12.70
N ASN A 82 -4.01 -15.74 -12.54
CA ASN A 82 -4.80 -16.32 -13.64
C ASN A 82 -5.41 -15.26 -14.58
N LYS A 83 -5.54 -14.00 -14.14
CA LYS A 83 -6.11 -12.89 -14.92
C LYS A 83 -5.12 -11.74 -15.00
N ALA A 84 -4.93 -11.19 -16.19
CA ALA A 84 -4.13 -9.98 -16.39
C ALA A 84 -4.70 -8.80 -15.60
N ILE A 85 -3.85 -7.84 -15.24
CA ILE A 85 -4.28 -6.56 -14.67
C ILE A 85 -4.63 -5.63 -15.83
N VAL A 86 -5.72 -4.89 -15.69
CA VAL A 86 -6.17 -3.91 -16.66
C VAL A 86 -5.85 -2.51 -16.16
N LEU A 87 -5.48 -1.59 -17.06
CA LEU A 87 -5.24 -0.19 -16.72
C LEU A 87 -6.47 0.39 -16.01
N GLY A 88 -6.26 1.07 -14.88
CA GLY A 88 -7.31 1.61 -14.02
C GLY A 88 -8.06 0.58 -13.17
N GLN A 89 -7.61 -0.68 -13.14
CA GLN A 89 -8.17 -1.67 -12.22
C GLN A 89 -7.82 -1.28 -10.78
N VAL A 90 -8.82 -1.25 -9.90
CA VAL A 90 -8.61 -0.95 -8.48
C VAL A 90 -7.95 -2.14 -7.78
N GLY A 91 -6.83 -1.84 -7.12
CA GLY A 91 -6.15 -2.73 -6.19
C GLY A 91 -6.09 -2.15 -4.79
N ILE A 92 -5.56 -2.95 -3.87
CA ILE A 92 -5.10 -2.50 -2.55
C ILE A 92 -3.57 -2.63 -2.49
N ARG A 93 -2.91 -1.69 -1.83
CA ARG A 93 -1.46 -1.71 -1.63
C ARG A 93 -1.05 -1.23 -0.25
N CYS A 94 0.15 -1.63 0.17
CA CYS A 94 0.81 -1.07 1.34
C CYS A 94 1.19 0.39 1.08
N ARG A 95 0.77 1.31 1.96
CA ARG A 95 1.07 2.75 1.83
C ARG A 95 2.53 3.13 2.11
N HIS A 96 3.27 2.25 2.79
CA HIS A 96 4.63 2.54 3.30
C HIS A 96 5.71 2.34 2.24
N CYS A 97 5.50 1.43 1.29
CA CYS A 97 6.47 1.10 0.24
C CYS A 97 6.03 1.58 -1.15
N THR A 98 5.05 2.50 -1.23
CA THR A 98 4.53 3.04 -2.50
C THR A 98 5.57 3.86 -3.26
N HIS A 99 6.47 4.52 -2.54
CA HIS A 99 7.57 5.28 -3.12
C HIS A 99 8.58 4.40 -3.90
N LEU A 100 8.59 3.09 -3.65
CA LEU A 100 9.43 2.16 -4.41
C LEU A 100 8.75 1.76 -5.73
N PRO A 101 9.54 1.58 -6.81
CA PRO A 101 9.09 0.88 -8.00
C PRO A 101 8.58 -0.52 -7.65
N ARG A 102 7.56 -0.98 -8.39
CA ARG A 102 6.88 -2.25 -8.12
C ARG A 102 7.84 -3.45 -8.00
N GLN A 103 8.88 -3.48 -8.83
CA GLN A 103 9.87 -4.56 -8.90
C GLN A 103 10.79 -4.60 -7.66
N GLN A 104 10.89 -3.49 -6.93
CA GLN A 104 11.69 -3.37 -5.71
C GLN A 104 10.86 -3.60 -4.43
N ARG A 105 9.52 -3.63 -4.55
CA ARG A 105 8.65 -3.94 -3.41
C ARG A 105 8.76 -5.42 -3.06
N THR A 106 8.78 -5.73 -1.76
CA THR A 106 8.72 -7.12 -1.32
C THR A 106 7.40 -7.77 -1.73
N MET A 107 7.40 -9.10 -1.83
CA MET A 107 6.23 -9.85 -2.30
C MET A 107 4.97 -9.50 -1.48
N ALA A 108 3.80 -9.65 -2.11
CA ALA A 108 2.50 -9.40 -1.49
C ALA A 108 2.24 -7.94 -1.04
N ALA A 109 3.03 -6.96 -1.52
CA ALA A 109 2.78 -5.53 -1.27
C ALA A 109 1.48 -5.00 -1.88
N THR A 110 0.95 -5.70 -2.89
CA THR A 110 -0.19 -5.28 -3.70
C THR A 110 -1.08 -6.48 -4.01
N TYR A 111 -2.41 -6.28 -3.97
CA TYR A 111 -3.41 -7.24 -4.41
C TYR A 111 -4.47 -6.55 -5.27
N PHE A 112 -4.96 -7.24 -6.29
CA PHE A 112 -6.08 -6.78 -7.12
C PHE A 112 -7.28 -7.72 -6.96
N PRO A 113 -8.14 -7.50 -5.93
CA PRO A 113 -9.40 -8.21 -5.82
C PRO A 113 -10.30 -7.93 -7.04
N THR A 114 -11.17 -8.88 -7.37
CA THR A 114 -12.09 -8.79 -8.51
C THR A 114 -13.53 -8.50 -8.09
N LYS A 115 -13.80 -8.57 -6.78
CA LYS A 115 -15.11 -8.44 -6.14
C LYS A 115 -14.96 -7.71 -4.82
N LEU A 116 -15.96 -6.93 -4.43
CA LEU A 116 -15.97 -6.13 -3.20
C LEU A 116 -15.81 -7.01 -1.95
N GLU A 117 -16.50 -8.16 -1.93
CA GLU A 117 -16.39 -9.14 -0.85
C GLU A 117 -14.97 -9.71 -0.68
N GLY A 118 -14.18 -9.69 -1.75
CA GLY A 118 -12.78 -10.14 -1.75
C GLY A 118 -11.83 -9.19 -1.03
N ILE A 119 -12.20 -7.92 -0.83
CA ILE A 119 -11.33 -6.87 -0.26
C ILE A 119 -10.88 -7.25 1.16
N TYR A 120 -11.80 -7.79 1.98
CA TYR A 120 -11.44 -8.26 3.31
C TYR A 120 -10.31 -9.29 3.23
N GLN A 121 -10.49 -10.36 2.46
CA GLN A 121 -9.52 -11.46 2.41
C GLN A 121 -8.18 -11.03 1.83
N THR A 122 -8.17 -10.20 0.78
CA THR A 122 -6.91 -9.71 0.21
C THR A 122 -6.19 -8.77 1.16
N SER A 123 -6.90 -7.91 1.90
CA SER A 123 -6.31 -7.03 2.93
C SER A 123 -5.71 -7.82 4.07
N GLN A 124 -6.41 -8.87 4.51
CA GLN A 124 -5.93 -9.82 5.51
C GLN A 124 -4.66 -10.57 5.06
N ASN A 125 -4.57 -10.91 3.77
CA ASN A 125 -3.37 -11.52 3.20
C ASN A 125 -2.20 -10.52 3.13
N LEU A 126 -2.47 -9.29 2.70
CA LEU A 126 -1.49 -8.20 2.64
C LEU A 126 -0.92 -7.91 4.04
N ALA A 127 -1.79 -7.81 5.05
CA ALA A 127 -1.39 -7.59 6.43
C ALA A 127 -0.41 -8.67 6.94
N ARG A 128 -0.77 -9.95 6.81
CA ARG A 128 0.05 -11.06 7.32
C ARG A 128 1.35 -11.24 6.52
N LYS A 129 1.26 -11.28 5.19
CA LYS A 129 2.40 -11.63 4.33
C LYS A 129 3.35 -10.45 4.12
N HIS A 130 2.81 -9.24 4.05
CA HIS A 130 3.59 -8.06 3.72
C HIS A 130 3.78 -7.15 4.93
N LEU A 131 2.71 -6.57 5.51
CA LEU A 131 2.87 -5.58 6.58
C LEU A 131 3.64 -6.13 7.78
N ILE A 132 3.25 -7.32 8.24
CA ILE A 132 3.90 -8.04 9.33
C ILE A 132 5.15 -8.77 8.82
N GLY A 133 4.97 -9.58 7.78
CA GLY A 133 5.97 -10.57 7.39
C GLY A 133 7.22 -10.06 6.69
N SER A 134 7.16 -8.97 5.92
CA SER A 134 8.28 -8.67 4.99
C SER A 134 8.49 -7.21 4.60
N CYS A 135 7.60 -6.28 4.92
CA CYS A 135 7.79 -4.88 4.54
C CYS A 135 8.83 -4.21 5.45
N PRO A 136 9.95 -3.68 4.93
CA PRO A 136 10.94 -2.98 5.75
C PRO A 136 10.54 -1.53 6.05
N PHE A 137 9.53 -0.98 5.35
CA PHE A 137 9.10 0.41 5.48
C PHE A 137 7.93 0.61 6.44
N VAL A 138 7.28 -0.46 6.91
CA VAL A 138 6.27 -0.34 7.97
C VAL A 138 6.99 0.01 9.27
N PRO A 139 6.62 1.12 9.95
CA PRO A 139 7.23 1.50 11.22
C PRO A 139 7.20 0.36 12.24
N TRP A 140 8.28 0.20 13.00
CA TRP A 140 8.44 -0.92 13.92
C TRP A 140 7.28 -1.02 14.92
N ASP A 141 6.87 0.09 15.54
CA ASP A 141 5.75 0.12 16.48
C ASP A 141 4.44 -0.33 15.84
N CYS A 142 4.19 0.08 14.59
CA CYS A 142 3.01 -0.34 13.83
C CYS A 142 3.05 -1.84 13.56
N LYS A 143 4.21 -2.38 13.14
CA LYS A 143 4.39 -3.80 12.89
C LYS A 143 4.19 -4.61 14.17
N LYS A 144 4.78 -4.18 15.29
CA LYS A 144 4.62 -4.83 16.59
C LYS A 144 3.15 -4.87 17.01
N ARG A 145 2.45 -3.74 16.96
CA ARG A 145 1.02 -3.68 17.30
C ARG A 145 0.16 -4.55 16.38
N LEU A 146 0.46 -4.60 15.08
CA LEU A 146 -0.22 -5.49 14.14
C LEU A 146 -0.01 -6.97 14.51
N THR A 147 1.22 -7.36 14.88
CA THR A 147 1.52 -8.73 15.34
C THR A 147 0.76 -9.07 16.60
N ASP A 148 0.87 -8.23 17.64
CA ASP A 148 0.23 -8.44 18.94
C ASP A 148 -1.30 -8.58 18.80
N LEU A 149 -1.92 -7.75 17.96
CA LEU A 149 -3.37 -7.78 17.72
C LEU A 149 -3.81 -8.95 16.82
N CYS A 150 -2.98 -9.41 15.89
CA CYS A 150 -3.31 -10.49 14.94
C CYS A 150 -3.49 -11.85 15.62
N GLU A 151 -2.84 -12.07 16.77
CA GLU A 151 -2.91 -13.32 17.54
C GLU A 151 -4.20 -13.42 18.39
N SER A 152 -4.95 -12.33 18.51
CA SER A 152 -6.21 -12.30 19.26
C SER A 152 -7.36 -12.97 18.49
N LYS A 153 -8.29 -13.63 19.22
CA LYS A 153 -9.51 -14.22 18.62
C LYS A 153 -10.38 -13.18 17.89
N SER A 154 -10.28 -11.90 18.28
CA SER A 154 -10.98 -10.76 17.66
C SER A 154 -10.38 -10.31 16.32
N ALA A 155 -9.24 -10.88 15.90
CA ALA A 155 -8.59 -10.53 14.65
C ALA A 155 -9.29 -11.09 13.39
N THR A 156 -10.15 -12.12 13.54
CA THR A 156 -10.74 -12.85 12.43
C THR A 156 -12.25 -13.04 12.60
N GLY A 157 -13.04 -12.78 11.54
CA GLY A 157 -14.38 -13.37 11.39
C GLY A 157 -15.56 -12.39 11.28
N THR A 158 -15.43 -11.16 11.75
CA THR A 158 -16.51 -10.15 11.72
C THR A 158 -16.13 -8.98 10.82
N GLY A 159 -17.07 -8.47 10.01
CA GLY A 159 -16.91 -7.23 9.25
C GLY A 159 -16.76 -7.36 7.73
N LYS A 160 -16.75 -8.56 7.13
CA LYS A 160 -16.63 -8.72 5.65
C LYS A 160 -17.61 -7.82 4.87
N LEU A 161 -18.87 -7.80 5.29
CA LEU A 161 -19.90 -6.94 4.71
C LEU A 161 -19.53 -5.46 4.83
N TYR A 162 -19.15 -5.02 6.04
CA TYR A 162 -18.70 -3.65 6.29
C TYR A 162 -17.49 -3.26 5.42
N TRP A 163 -16.54 -4.17 5.18
CA TRP A 163 -15.42 -3.91 4.27
C TRP A 163 -15.89 -3.68 2.82
N ALA A 164 -16.86 -4.45 2.32
CA ALA A 164 -17.43 -4.27 1.00
C ALA A 164 -18.27 -2.98 0.88
N GLU A 165 -19.10 -2.69 1.88
CA GLU A 165 -19.95 -1.49 1.93
C GLU A 165 -19.12 -0.21 2.02
N THR A 166 -18.10 -0.18 2.87
CA THR A 166 -17.20 0.98 2.99
C THR A 166 -16.33 1.16 1.74
N ALA A 167 -15.91 0.09 1.08
CA ALA A 167 -15.25 0.20 -0.23
C ALA A 167 -16.18 0.83 -1.27
N SER A 168 -17.46 0.40 -1.29
CA SER A 168 -18.48 0.99 -2.18
C SER A 168 -18.69 2.47 -1.91
N THR A 169 -18.74 2.85 -0.64
CA THR A 169 -18.85 4.24 -0.18
C THR A 169 -17.60 5.06 -0.54
N CYS A 170 -16.43 4.42 -0.66
CA CYS A 170 -15.22 5.05 -1.18
C CYS A 170 -15.21 5.21 -2.71
N GLY A 171 -16.29 4.85 -3.40
CA GLY A 171 -16.40 4.94 -4.85
C GLY A 171 -15.88 3.71 -5.59
N VAL A 172 -15.48 2.65 -4.88
CA VAL A 172 -15.07 1.38 -5.52
C VAL A 172 -16.33 0.64 -5.98
N TYR A 173 -16.37 0.19 -7.23
CA TYR A 173 -17.50 -0.58 -7.74
C TYR A 173 -17.02 -1.77 -8.57
N GLU A 174 -17.87 -2.77 -8.70
CA GLU A 174 -17.61 -3.91 -9.57
C GLU A 174 -17.99 -3.57 -11.01
N ASP A 175 -17.05 -3.82 -11.92
CA ASP A 175 -17.23 -3.67 -13.36
C ASP A 175 -16.81 -4.98 -14.01
N GLU A 176 -17.79 -5.73 -14.51
CA GLU A 176 -17.64 -7.09 -15.01
C GLU A 176 -16.91 -8.03 -14.02
N SER A 177 -15.59 -8.19 -14.22
CA SER A 177 -14.69 -9.08 -13.48
C SER A 177 -13.56 -8.33 -12.76
N ILE A 178 -13.62 -6.99 -12.68
CA ILE A 178 -12.63 -6.15 -12.03
C ILE A 178 -13.31 -5.13 -11.11
N LEU A 179 -12.49 -4.46 -10.30
CA LEU A 179 -12.93 -3.31 -9.52
C LEU A 179 -12.47 -2.02 -10.19
N ARG A 180 -13.29 -0.97 -10.08
CA ARG A 180 -13.06 0.37 -10.63
C ARG A 180 -13.34 1.43 -9.58
N LEU A 181 -12.84 2.65 -9.80
CA LEU A 181 -13.08 3.81 -8.96
C LEU A 181 -13.90 4.84 -9.73
N LYS A 182 -15.01 5.31 -9.15
CA LYS A 182 -15.88 6.35 -9.74
C LYS A 182 -15.16 7.69 -9.92
#